data_AF-A0A2D6RS77-F1
#
_entry.id   AF-A0A2D6RS77-F1
#
_cell.length_a   1.000
_cell.length_b   1.000
_cell.length_c   1.000
_cell.angle_alpha   90.00
_cell.angle_beta   90.00
_cell.angle_gamma   90.00
#
_symmetry.space_group_name_H-M   'P 1'
#
loop_
_entity.id
_entity.type
_entity.pdbx_description
1 polymer ?
#
loop_
_entity_poly.entity_id
_entity_poly.type
_entity_poly.pdbx_seq_one_letter_code
_entity_poly.pdbx_strand_id
1 'polypeptide(L)'
;MTCIAAPFIPFNFWAFCPALLTSQVYPNRFISRVGKRRAHGCRRVHWPSLPITARCTPGKVQAVGICWGMLSRCFLILNAPISRGSPFSRPVTRFNSFGLIMLKVVRAQGQGIVSDLGRWGYQHEGVPIGGVLDTFSFSLANLALGNQANAACLELMGQFDFVCAKPCLVLFANRGAHALLNNKPVLCGQVLGLQEGDVLRTQPPGLGFWNVLCVQGGVDVPEMMGSRSTCLVAGFGGLQGRALQVGDELHFARKFTTSIRHGVRLAMPLARTEHSACLVLHVLPGPEFFELSENSQHLFTRQHFSLGTQSSRMGYRLEALESPLSLKHEVSLRSHAVHPGLVQLPPSGQPVVLLCEAQVTGGYPRIGSVLSCDLWKLSQLGGGESVSWVLVNEQQAQRLQARHELDRKRYQQAIEYNKATTHVD
;
A
#
# COMPACT_ATOMS: atom_id res chain seq x y z
N MET A 1 -39.01 -44.11 2.44
CA MET A 1 -39.60 -43.28 3.51
C MET A 1 -38.46 -42.94 4.45
N THR A 2 -38.00 -41.71 4.72
CA THR A 2 -38.38 -40.31 4.47
C THR A 2 -37.16 -39.53 5.02
N CYS A 3 -36.35 -38.82 4.22
CA CYS A 3 -36.31 -37.35 4.03
C CYS A 3 -36.58 -36.45 5.26
N ILE A 4 -35.87 -35.30 5.27
CA ILE A 4 -36.06 -34.02 6.03
C ILE A 4 -35.09 -33.86 7.23
N ALA A 5 -34.37 -32.75 7.47
CA ALA A 5 -34.05 -31.51 6.73
C ALA A 5 -32.93 -30.74 7.46
N ALA A 6 -32.23 -29.86 6.73
CA ALA A 6 -31.32 -28.85 7.24
C ALA A 6 -32.06 -27.58 7.70
N PRO A 7 -31.52 -26.76 8.63
CA PRO A 7 -32.01 -25.42 8.85
C PRO A 7 -31.24 -24.38 8.00
N PHE A 8 -32.00 -23.73 7.13
CA PHE A 8 -31.70 -22.44 6.49
C PHE A 8 -31.87 -21.30 7.50
N ILE A 9 -30.97 -20.30 7.49
CA ILE A 9 -31.20 -18.96 8.05
C ILE A 9 -30.84 -17.94 6.95
N PRO A 10 -31.70 -16.94 6.67
CA PRO A 10 -31.55 -16.05 5.52
C PRO A 10 -30.62 -14.86 5.83
N PHE A 11 -29.73 -14.55 4.89
CA PHE A 11 -29.05 -13.26 4.79
C PHE A 11 -29.90 -12.31 3.94
N ASN A 12 -30.47 -11.29 4.58
CA ASN A 12 -31.05 -10.14 3.88
C ASN A 12 -29.92 -9.17 3.50
N PHE A 13 -29.63 -9.09 2.20
CA PHE A 13 -28.87 -7.99 1.60
C PHE A 13 -29.84 -6.88 1.21
N TRP A 14 -29.70 -5.69 1.81
CA TRP A 14 -30.22 -4.45 1.23
C TRP A 14 -29.17 -3.91 0.26
N ALA A 15 -29.38 -4.16 -1.03
CA ALA A 15 -28.64 -3.51 -2.11
C ALA A 15 -29.41 -2.26 -2.54
N PHE A 16 -28.85 -1.07 -2.30
CA PHE A 16 -29.31 0.17 -2.90
C PHE A 16 -28.88 0.21 -4.38
N CYS A 17 -29.87 0.32 -5.26
CA CYS A 17 -29.74 0.44 -6.71
C CYS A 17 -29.71 1.94 -7.08
N PRO A 18 -28.75 2.45 -7.87
CA PRO A 18 -28.87 3.78 -8.46
C PRO A 18 -29.78 3.72 -9.70
N ALA A 19 -30.83 4.53 -9.66
CA ALA A 19 -31.87 4.63 -10.66
C ALA A 19 -31.36 5.05 -12.05
N LEU A 20 -32.05 4.50 -13.05
CA LEU A 20 -32.04 4.86 -14.45
C LEU A 20 -32.35 6.35 -14.68
N LEU A 21 -31.45 7.06 -15.36
CA LEU A 21 -31.77 8.30 -16.05
C LEU A 21 -32.57 7.97 -17.31
N THR A 22 -33.89 8.15 -17.24
CA THR A 22 -34.77 8.22 -18.40
C THR A 22 -34.69 9.64 -18.97
N SER A 23 -34.29 9.77 -20.23
CA SER A 23 -34.31 11.03 -20.96
C SER A 23 -35.75 11.37 -21.34
N GLN A 24 -36.28 12.44 -20.73
CA GLN A 24 -37.52 13.08 -21.16
C GLN A 24 -37.31 13.77 -22.51
N VAL A 25 -38.09 13.33 -23.49
CA VAL A 25 -38.27 13.96 -24.81
C VAL A 25 -39.26 15.12 -24.65
N TYR A 26 -38.85 16.34 -25.00
CA TYR A 26 -39.76 17.45 -25.28
C TYR A 26 -39.98 17.58 -26.79
N PRO A 27 -41.22 17.65 -27.29
CA PRO A 27 -41.49 17.87 -28.70
C PRO A 27 -41.54 19.38 -28.98
N ASN A 28 -40.87 19.83 -30.04
CA ASN A 28 -41.11 21.15 -30.60
C ASN A 28 -41.47 21.08 -32.08
N ARG A 29 -42.43 21.94 -32.41
CA ARG A 29 -43.31 21.96 -33.57
C ARG A 29 -42.60 22.25 -34.90
N PHE A 30 -43.22 21.69 -35.94
CA PHE A 30 -43.18 22.12 -37.34
C PHE A 30 -43.26 23.64 -37.51
N ILE A 31 -42.49 24.20 -38.46
CA ILE A 31 -42.97 25.10 -39.53
C ILE A 31 -41.99 25.02 -40.73
N SER A 32 -42.61 24.90 -41.90
CA SER A 32 -42.06 24.77 -43.25
C SER A 32 -41.58 26.09 -43.87
N ARG A 33 -40.58 26.04 -44.77
CA ARG A 33 -40.64 26.52 -46.19
C ARG A 33 -39.25 26.43 -46.85
N VAL A 34 -39.10 25.55 -47.85
CA VAL A 34 -39.01 25.81 -49.32
C VAL A 34 -37.63 26.21 -49.83
N GLY A 35 -37.06 25.39 -50.72
CA GLY A 35 -35.92 25.73 -51.56
C GLY A 35 -35.33 24.54 -52.35
N LYS A 36 -36.00 24.11 -53.42
CA LYS A 36 -35.49 23.13 -54.40
C LYS A 36 -34.30 23.72 -55.18
N ARG A 37 -33.27 22.91 -55.50
CA ARG A 37 -32.78 22.68 -56.88
C ARG A 37 -31.72 21.57 -56.95
N ARG A 38 -31.81 20.80 -58.04
CA ARG A 38 -30.95 19.67 -58.45
C ARG A 38 -29.72 20.16 -59.24
N ALA A 39 -28.73 19.26 -59.31
CA ALA A 39 -28.01 18.79 -60.51
C ALA A 39 -26.56 19.24 -60.78
N HIS A 40 -25.76 18.19 -61.06
CA HIS A 40 -24.56 18.08 -61.92
C HIS A 40 -23.24 18.74 -61.56
N GLY A 41 -22.15 17.96 -61.69
CA GLY A 41 -20.82 18.49 -61.99
C GLY A 41 -19.66 17.69 -61.38
N CYS A 42 -19.21 16.64 -62.07
CA CYS A 42 -17.87 16.10 -61.89
C CYS A 42 -16.87 17.07 -62.54
N ARG A 43 -15.85 17.55 -61.81
CA ARG A 43 -14.58 18.03 -62.37
C ARG A 43 -13.46 18.00 -61.32
N ARG A 44 -12.35 17.33 -61.67
CA ARG A 44 -11.04 17.45 -61.01
C ARG A 44 -10.45 18.83 -61.28
N VAL A 45 -9.84 19.43 -60.26
CA VAL A 45 -8.80 20.47 -60.41
C VAL A 45 -7.73 20.23 -59.34
N HIS A 46 -6.49 20.07 -59.78
CA HIS A 46 -5.26 20.01 -58.97
C HIS A 46 -4.82 21.41 -58.51
N TRP A 47 -3.94 21.49 -57.50
CA TRP A 47 -2.82 22.44 -57.23
C TRP A 47 -2.61 22.54 -55.69
N PRO A 48 -1.44 22.97 -55.17
CA PRO A 48 -0.16 22.25 -55.08
C PRO A 48 0.33 22.06 -53.62
N SER A 49 1.39 21.28 -53.47
CA SER A 49 2.16 21.05 -52.23
C SER A 49 3.19 22.14 -51.95
N LEU A 50 3.28 22.62 -50.69
CA LEU A 50 4.51 22.97 -49.92
C LEU A 50 4.14 23.53 -48.50
N PRO A 51 5.06 23.56 -47.51
CA PRO A 51 4.98 22.72 -46.32
C PRO A 51 4.59 23.46 -45.03
N ILE A 52 4.02 22.75 -44.06
CA ILE A 52 3.98 23.20 -42.65
C ILE A 52 4.75 22.20 -41.81
N THR A 53 5.84 22.69 -41.22
CA THR A 53 6.59 22.05 -40.15
C THR A 53 5.71 21.91 -38.91
N ALA A 54 5.34 20.69 -38.54
CA ALA A 54 4.79 20.37 -37.23
C ALA A 54 5.79 19.48 -36.47
N ARG A 55 6.40 20.04 -35.42
CA ARG A 55 7.13 19.26 -34.41
C ARG A 55 6.08 18.49 -33.60
N CYS A 56 6.08 17.16 -33.72
CA CYS A 56 5.34 16.28 -32.83
C CYS A 56 6.27 15.69 -31.76
N THR A 57 6.01 16.01 -30.51
CA THR A 57 6.51 15.29 -29.33
C THR A 57 5.62 14.05 -29.10
N PRO A 58 6.18 12.84 -28.90
CA PRO A 58 5.36 11.65 -28.68
C PRO A 58 4.97 11.51 -27.21
N GLY A 59 3.68 11.70 -26.92
CA GLY A 59 3.03 11.25 -25.70
C GLY A 59 2.85 9.72 -25.74
N LYS A 60 3.24 9.04 -24.65
CA LYS A 60 3.10 7.59 -24.48
C LYS A 60 1.63 7.23 -24.24
N VAL A 61 1.08 6.40 -25.11
CA VAL A 61 -0.17 5.65 -24.87
C VAL A 61 0.21 4.35 -24.17
N GLN A 62 -0.30 4.12 -22.96
CA GLN A 62 -0.25 2.82 -22.28
C GLN A 62 -1.53 2.05 -22.60
N ALA A 63 -1.40 0.91 -23.26
CA ALA A 63 -2.48 -0.06 -23.41
C ALA A 63 -2.56 -0.92 -22.14
N VAL A 64 -3.67 -0.80 -21.42
CA VAL A 64 -4.04 -1.67 -20.30
C VAL A 64 -4.79 -2.88 -20.88
N GLY A 65 -4.38 -4.07 -20.46
CA GLY A 65 -4.82 -5.35 -21.02
C GLY A 65 -6.33 -5.60 -20.87
N ILE A 66 -6.94 -5.99 -21.99
CA ILE A 66 -8.26 -6.60 -22.03
C ILE A 66 -8.07 -8.10 -22.27
N CYS A 67 -8.74 -8.89 -21.43
CA CYS A 67 -9.00 -10.33 -21.44
C CYS A 67 -8.49 -11.15 -22.64
N TRP A 68 -7.69 -12.19 -22.35
CA TRP A 68 -7.55 -13.37 -23.20
C TRP A 68 -8.42 -14.49 -22.64
N GLY A 69 -9.59 -14.67 -23.25
CA GLY A 69 -10.40 -15.88 -23.17
C GLY A 69 -10.60 -16.42 -24.57
N MET A 70 -10.29 -17.72 -24.74
CA MET A 70 -10.53 -18.55 -25.94
C MET A 70 -9.71 -18.21 -27.19
N LEU A 71 -8.73 -19.07 -27.50
CA LEU A 71 -8.71 -19.88 -28.72
C LEU A 71 -7.51 -20.84 -28.67
N SER A 72 -7.80 -22.08 -28.28
CA SER A 72 -6.96 -23.24 -28.61
C SER A 72 -7.17 -23.63 -30.07
N ARG A 73 -6.09 -24.15 -30.67
CA ARG A 73 -5.96 -24.84 -31.96
C ARG A 73 -5.63 -23.96 -33.18
N CYS A 74 -4.77 -24.55 -34.03
CA CYS A 74 -4.18 -24.05 -35.28
C CYS A 74 -2.94 -23.14 -35.07
N PHE A 75 -1.73 -23.42 -35.55
CA PHE A 75 -1.21 -24.41 -36.49
C PHE A 75 0.33 -24.49 -36.30
N LEU A 76 0.90 -25.69 -36.38
CA LEU A 76 2.32 -25.94 -36.61
C LEU A 76 2.65 -25.67 -38.10
N ILE A 77 3.95 -25.59 -38.42
CA ILE A 77 4.60 -25.63 -39.75
C ILE A 77 4.72 -24.28 -40.51
N LEU A 78 5.93 -23.69 -40.54
CA LEU A 78 6.85 -23.69 -41.69
C LEU A 78 8.02 -22.69 -41.47
N ASN A 79 9.23 -23.23 -41.46
CA ASN A 79 10.46 -22.51 -41.77
C ASN A 79 10.50 -22.24 -43.29
N ALA A 80 10.61 -20.96 -43.69
CA ALA A 80 11.17 -20.53 -44.98
C ALA A 80 11.57 -19.05 -44.90
N PRO A 81 12.67 -18.62 -45.55
CA PRO A 81 13.18 -17.25 -45.44
C PRO A 81 12.41 -16.33 -46.39
N ILE A 82 11.87 -15.22 -45.87
CA ILE A 82 11.23 -14.19 -46.68
C ILE A 82 12.13 -12.96 -46.77
N SER A 83 12.34 -12.55 -48.01
CA SER A 83 13.15 -11.45 -48.50
C SER A 83 12.58 -10.06 -48.16
N ARG A 84 13.46 -9.07 -48.32
CA ARG A 84 13.34 -7.65 -47.94
C ARG A 84 12.10 -6.94 -48.50
N GLY A 85 11.44 -6.14 -47.65
CA GLY A 85 10.60 -5.01 -48.11
C GLY A 85 9.43 -4.58 -47.22
N SER A 86 9.70 -3.93 -46.07
CA SER A 86 8.92 -2.80 -45.51
C SER A 86 9.42 -2.44 -44.10
N PRO A 87 9.57 -1.15 -43.74
CA PRO A 87 10.00 -0.76 -42.40
C PRO A 87 8.76 -0.53 -41.53
N PHE A 88 8.12 -1.61 -41.13
CA PHE A 88 7.33 -1.59 -39.89
C PHE A 88 8.02 -2.54 -38.92
N SER A 89 9.17 -2.10 -38.43
CA SER A 89 9.72 -2.64 -37.20
C SER A 89 8.66 -2.42 -36.13
N ARG A 90 7.93 -3.49 -35.79
CA ARG A 90 7.31 -3.59 -34.47
C ARG A 90 8.37 -3.13 -33.48
N PRO A 91 8.10 -2.17 -32.57
CA PRO A 91 8.91 -2.09 -31.39
C PRO A 91 8.64 -3.43 -30.68
N VAL A 92 9.51 -4.40 -30.92
CA VAL A 92 9.86 -5.31 -29.84
C VAL A 92 10.45 -4.35 -28.83
N THR A 93 9.62 -3.82 -27.94
CA THR A 93 10.07 -3.49 -26.60
C THR A 93 10.63 -4.81 -26.10
N ARG A 94 11.93 -5.01 -26.36
CA ARG A 94 12.75 -5.88 -25.54
C ARG A 94 12.53 -5.32 -24.16
N PHE A 95 11.65 -5.97 -23.42
CA PHE A 95 11.78 -6.05 -21.99
C PHE A 95 13.21 -6.57 -21.78
N ASN A 96 14.16 -5.66 -21.65
CA ASN A 96 15.47 -5.95 -21.09
C ASN A 96 15.32 -6.16 -19.57
N SER A 97 14.27 -6.86 -19.16
CA SER A 97 14.04 -7.34 -17.80
C SER A 97 14.55 -8.78 -17.73
N PHE A 98 15.86 -8.98 -17.93
CA PHE A 98 16.53 -10.06 -17.23
C PHE A 98 16.78 -9.61 -15.78
N GLY A 99 15.71 -9.14 -15.12
CA GLY A 99 15.64 -9.08 -13.67
C GLY A 99 15.66 -10.53 -13.24
N LEU A 100 16.74 -10.93 -12.57
CA LEU A 100 16.87 -12.31 -12.14
C LEU A 100 15.84 -12.53 -11.04
N ILE A 101 15.11 -13.64 -11.11
CA ILE A 101 14.27 -14.08 -10.00
C ILE A 101 15.20 -14.24 -8.79
N MET A 102 14.86 -13.59 -7.67
CA MET A 102 15.68 -13.64 -6.47
C MET A 102 14.99 -14.48 -5.40
N LEU A 103 13.68 -14.30 -5.19
CA LEU A 103 12.89 -15.12 -4.27
C LEU A 103 11.67 -15.71 -4.99
N LYS A 104 11.37 -16.98 -4.72
CA LYS A 104 10.14 -17.64 -5.15
C LYS A 104 9.27 -17.99 -3.95
N VAL A 105 8.00 -17.62 -4.00
CA VAL A 105 7.04 -17.93 -2.93
C VAL A 105 6.64 -19.40 -3.04
N VAL A 106 6.98 -20.20 -2.03
CA VAL A 106 6.59 -21.64 -1.97
C VAL A 106 5.51 -21.91 -0.93
N ARG A 107 5.28 -20.97 -0.01
CA ARG A 107 4.16 -20.99 0.93
C ARG A 107 3.64 -19.57 1.14
N ALA A 108 2.32 -19.41 1.16
CA ALA A 108 1.63 -18.16 1.47
C ALA A 108 0.38 -18.46 2.31
N GLN A 109 0.49 -18.27 3.63
CA GLN A 109 -0.59 -18.45 4.60
C GLN A 109 -0.85 -17.13 5.33
N GLY A 110 -1.73 -16.33 4.76
CA GLY A 110 -2.06 -14.99 5.23
C GLY A 110 -2.01 -13.97 4.10
N GLN A 111 -1.76 -12.70 4.43
CA GLN A 111 -1.75 -11.60 3.48
C GLN A 111 -0.33 -11.06 3.32
N GLY A 112 0.25 -11.21 2.13
CA GLY A 112 1.54 -10.65 1.78
C GLY A 112 1.37 -9.67 0.62
N ILE A 113 1.94 -8.47 0.71
CA ILE A 113 1.84 -7.45 -0.36
C ILE A 113 3.18 -6.77 -0.59
N VAL A 114 3.33 -6.14 -1.76
CA VAL A 114 4.45 -5.26 -2.07
C VAL A 114 4.08 -3.84 -1.63
N SER A 115 4.97 -3.20 -0.87
CA SER A 115 4.75 -1.86 -0.31
C SER A 115 6.00 -0.99 -0.42
N ASP A 116 5.81 0.29 -0.65
CA ASP A 116 6.82 1.35 -0.57
C ASP A 116 6.29 2.49 0.32
N LEU A 117 6.71 3.74 0.15
CA LEU A 117 6.21 4.89 0.93
C LEU A 117 4.85 5.43 0.45
N GLY A 118 4.26 4.84 -0.60
CA GLY A 118 2.90 5.14 -1.07
C GLY A 118 2.78 6.10 -2.26
N ARG A 119 1.55 6.29 -2.72
CA ARG A 119 1.13 7.05 -3.92
C ARG A 119 0.64 8.44 -3.55
N TRP A 120 1.57 9.36 -3.33
CA TRP A 120 1.26 10.74 -3.00
C TRP A 120 0.81 11.53 -4.24
N GLY A 121 -0.11 12.48 -4.04
CA GLY A 121 -0.56 13.41 -5.08
C GLY A 121 -1.91 13.08 -5.72
N TYR A 122 -2.45 11.88 -5.50
CA TYR A 122 -3.70 11.40 -6.14
C TYR A 122 -4.90 11.34 -5.18
N GLN A 123 -4.74 11.80 -3.93
CA GLN A 123 -5.80 11.74 -2.90
C GLN A 123 -7.05 12.55 -3.31
N HIS A 124 -6.84 13.66 -4.03
CA HIS A 124 -7.92 14.49 -4.55
C HIS A 124 -8.76 13.77 -5.63
N GLU A 125 -8.25 12.68 -6.23
CA GLU A 125 -8.96 11.84 -7.19
C GLU A 125 -9.60 10.59 -6.56
N GLY A 126 -9.57 10.46 -5.22
CA GLY A 126 -10.12 9.28 -4.55
C GLY A 126 -9.09 8.19 -4.24
N VAL A 127 -7.83 8.37 -4.60
CA VAL A 127 -6.81 7.31 -4.49
C VAL A 127 -6.17 7.31 -3.09
N PRO A 128 -6.28 6.20 -2.32
CA PRO A 128 -5.63 6.11 -1.01
C PRO A 128 -4.11 6.15 -1.16
N ILE A 129 -3.38 6.62 -0.15
CA ILE A 129 -1.90 6.70 -0.20
C ILE A 129 -1.29 5.30 -0.34
N GLY A 130 -1.77 4.30 0.40
CA GLY A 130 -1.14 2.99 0.53
C GLY A 130 0.24 3.09 1.19
N GLY A 131 1.11 2.13 0.93
CA GLY A 131 2.47 2.12 1.48
C GLY A 131 2.61 1.37 2.80
N VAL A 132 3.85 1.29 3.28
CA VAL A 132 4.22 0.54 4.48
C VAL A 132 3.69 1.22 5.74
N LEU A 133 3.18 0.43 6.70
CA LEU A 133 2.70 0.96 7.98
C LEU A 133 3.85 1.41 8.88
N ASP A 134 4.91 0.60 9.00
CA ASP A 134 6.11 0.95 9.76
C ASP A 134 7.12 1.70 8.88
N THR A 135 6.81 2.97 8.56
CA THR A 135 7.69 3.81 7.73
C THR A 135 9.06 4.04 8.36
N PHE A 136 9.14 4.08 9.69
CA PHE A 136 10.38 4.38 10.40
C PHE A 136 11.36 3.21 10.28
N SER A 137 10.96 2.01 10.69
CA SER A 137 11.81 0.82 10.60
C SER A 137 12.14 0.50 9.14
N PHE A 138 11.17 0.62 8.23
CA PHE A 138 11.37 0.44 6.79
C PHE A 138 12.48 1.33 6.24
N SER A 139 12.47 2.63 6.59
CA SER A 139 13.48 3.57 6.08
C SER A 139 14.91 3.22 6.52
N LEU A 140 15.06 2.73 7.76
CA LEU A 140 16.35 2.30 8.30
C LEU A 140 16.83 1.02 7.64
N ALA A 141 15.92 0.06 7.41
CA ALA A 141 16.22 -1.19 6.73
C ALA A 141 16.68 -0.96 5.29
N ASN A 142 15.96 -0.12 4.53
CA ASN A 142 16.37 0.27 3.19
C ASN A 142 17.73 0.97 3.18
N LEU A 143 17.96 1.90 4.11
CA LEU A 143 19.26 2.56 4.20
C LEU A 143 20.38 1.55 4.45
N ALA A 144 20.20 0.61 5.38
CA ALA A 144 21.20 -0.40 5.69
C ALA A 144 21.53 -1.36 4.53
N LEU A 145 20.55 -1.66 3.70
CA LEU A 145 20.70 -2.47 2.48
C LEU A 145 21.31 -1.68 1.30
N GLY A 146 21.61 -0.40 1.47
CA GLY A 146 22.12 0.47 0.40
C GLY A 146 21.04 0.88 -0.60
N ASN A 147 19.76 0.74 -0.23
CA ASN A 147 18.65 1.05 -1.10
C ASN A 147 18.35 2.56 -1.13
N GLN A 148 17.63 2.96 -2.17
CA GLN A 148 16.89 4.23 -2.15
C GLN A 148 15.82 4.19 -1.04
N ALA A 149 15.51 5.36 -0.47
CA ALA A 149 14.57 5.45 0.66
C ALA A 149 13.19 4.85 0.35
N ASN A 150 12.72 4.95 -0.90
CA ASN A 150 11.42 4.45 -1.37
C ASN A 150 11.52 3.06 -2.06
N ALA A 151 12.59 2.30 -1.84
CA ALA A 151 12.70 0.96 -2.43
C ALA A 151 11.63 0.02 -1.83
N ALA A 152 10.87 -0.66 -2.68
CA ALA A 152 9.74 -1.47 -2.24
C ALA A 152 10.19 -2.68 -1.40
N CYS A 153 9.42 -2.98 -0.35
CA CYS A 153 9.55 -4.14 0.52
C CYS A 153 8.35 -5.07 0.38
N LEU A 154 8.36 -6.16 1.15
CA LEU A 154 7.19 -6.99 1.39
C LEU A 154 6.63 -6.72 2.78
N GLU A 155 5.32 -6.47 2.88
CA GLU A 155 4.58 -6.49 4.14
C GLU A 155 3.81 -7.81 4.24
N LEU A 156 4.11 -8.59 5.28
CA LEU A 156 3.66 -9.97 5.42
C LEU A 156 2.94 -10.18 6.76
N MET A 157 1.64 -10.46 6.69
CA MET A 157 0.83 -10.92 7.81
C MET A 157 0.62 -12.42 7.68
N GLY A 158 1.16 -13.20 8.62
CA GLY A 158 1.08 -14.66 8.64
C GLY A 158 2.39 -15.36 8.27
N GLN A 159 2.28 -16.57 7.71
CA GLN A 159 3.42 -17.43 7.40
C GLN A 159 3.72 -17.48 5.90
N PHE A 160 4.96 -17.21 5.54
CA PHE A 160 5.44 -17.25 4.16
C PHE A 160 6.76 -18.01 4.09
N ASP A 161 6.93 -18.81 3.04
CA ASP A 161 8.21 -19.45 2.75
C ASP A 161 8.67 -18.98 1.38
N PHE A 162 9.94 -18.56 1.32
CA PHE A 162 10.61 -18.14 0.12
C PHE A 162 11.81 -19.04 -0.13
N VAL A 163 11.96 -19.51 -1.37
CA VAL A 163 13.20 -20.15 -1.84
C VAL A 163 14.03 -19.09 -2.55
N CYS A 164 15.27 -18.96 -2.14
CA CYS A 164 16.25 -18.09 -2.76
C CYS A 164 16.70 -18.69 -4.10
N ALA A 165 16.32 -18.06 -5.20
CA ALA A 165 16.70 -18.49 -6.54
C ALA A 165 18.09 -17.96 -6.93
N LYS A 166 18.52 -16.82 -6.35
CA LYS A 166 19.85 -16.24 -6.55
C LYS A 166 20.31 -15.46 -5.33
N PRO A 167 21.63 -15.42 -5.06
CA PRO A 167 22.14 -14.75 -3.87
C PRO A 167 21.68 -13.30 -3.73
N CYS A 168 21.15 -12.94 -2.56
CA CYS A 168 20.68 -11.59 -2.25
C CYS A 168 20.83 -11.25 -0.78
N LEU A 169 20.81 -9.94 -0.48
CA LEU A 169 20.71 -9.45 0.90
C LEU A 169 19.28 -9.07 1.24
N VAL A 170 18.84 -9.45 2.44
CA VAL A 170 17.51 -9.11 2.97
C VAL A 170 17.61 -8.66 4.43
N LEU A 171 16.63 -7.92 4.91
CA LEU A 171 16.55 -7.47 6.30
C LEU A 171 15.09 -7.39 6.74
N PHE A 172 14.78 -7.94 7.92
CA PHE A 172 13.50 -7.73 8.58
C PHE A 172 13.54 -6.46 9.42
N ALA A 173 12.72 -5.48 9.05
CA ALA A 173 12.79 -4.14 9.59
C ALA A 173 12.14 -4.01 10.98
N ASN A 174 10.97 -4.62 11.17
CA ASN A 174 10.22 -4.50 12.41
C ASN A 174 10.85 -5.34 13.54
N ARG A 175 10.90 -4.78 14.75
CA ARG A 175 11.60 -5.39 15.90
C ARG A 175 10.94 -6.68 16.43
N GLY A 176 9.68 -6.91 16.12
CA GLY A 176 8.94 -8.16 16.41
C GLY A 176 9.08 -9.26 15.36
N ALA A 177 9.88 -9.04 14.31
CA ALA A 177 9.97 -10.00 13.22
C ALA A 177 10.48 -11.36 13.68
N HIS A 178 9.80 -12.42 13.23
CA HIS A 178 10.17 -13.79 13.54
C HIS A 178 10.31 -14.58 12.24
N ALA A 179 11.52 -15.06 11.98
CA ALA A 179 11.84 -15.78 10.77
C ALA A 179 12.91 -16.84 11.00
N LEU A 180 12.97 -17.80 10.08
CA LEU A 180 13.95 -18.88 10.04
C LEU A 180 14.65 -18.88 8.69
N LEU A 181 15.98 -19.02 8.69
CA LEU A 181 16.78 -19.32 7.50
C LEU A 181 17.29 -20.75 7.62
N ASN A 182 16.87 -21.63 6.70
CA ASN A 182 17.23 -23.05 6.72
C ASN A 182 16.98 -23.70 8.11
N ASN A 183 15.80 -23.45 8.67
CA ASN A 183 15.37 -23.88 10.01
C ASN A 183 16.11 -23.27 11.21
N LYS A 184 16.99 -22.29 11.00
CA LYS A 184 17.69 -21.58 12.09
C LYS A 184 17.05 -20.21 12.32
N PRO A 185 16.78 -19.80 13.57
CA PRO A 185 16.20 -18.50 13.85
C PRO A 185 17.14 -17.38 13.40
N VAL A 186 16.55 -16.34 12.80
CA VAL A 186 17.27 -15.11 12.42
C VAL A 186 16.90 -13.97 13.36
N LEU A 187 17.84 -13.06 13.58
CA LEU A 187 17.63 -11.91 14.46
C LEU A 187 17.01 -10.74 13.69
N CYS A 188 16.03 -10.06 14.30
CA CYS A 188 15.50 -8.82 13.75
C CYS A 188 16.60 -7.75 13.61
N GLY A 189 16.51 -6.92 12.56
CA GLY A 189 17.52 -5.91 12.25
C GLY A 189 18.83 -6.44 11.69
N GLN A 190 18.99 -7.76 11.51
CA GLN A 190 20.18 -8.35 10.92
C GLN A 190 20.13 -8.30 9.40
N VAL A 191 21.22 -7.87 8.76
CA VAL A 191 21.39 -8.05 7.30
C VAL A 191 21.69 -9.51 7.04
N LEU A 192 20.79 -10.21 6.36
CA LEU A 192 20.90 -11.62 6.03
C LEU A 192 21.40 -11.77 4.59
N GLY A 193 22.45 -12.55 4.40
CA GLY A 193 22.89 -12.99 3.07
C GLY A 193 22.28 -14.35 2.75
N LEU A 194 21.41 -14.39 1.75
CA LEU A 194 20.83 -15.64 1.25
C LEU A 194 21.70 -16.17 0.12
N GLN A 195 21.90 -17.49 0.09
CA GLN A 195 22.51 -18.23 -1.02
C GLN A 195 21.43 -18.91 -1.86
N GLU A 196 21.78 -19.29 -3.08
CA GLU A 196 20.87 -20.06 -3.93
C GLU A 196 20.47 -21.38 -3.24
N GLY A 197 19.18 -21.68 -3.24
CA GLY A 197 18.58 -22.83 -2.57
C GLY A 197 18.18 -22.59 -1.10
N ASP A 198 18.59 -21.48 -0.49
CA ASP A 198 18.20 -21.16 0.88
C ASP A 198 16.69 -21.00 1.02
N VAL A 199 16.14 -21.47 2.14
CA VAL A 199 14.72 -21.34 2.48
C VAL A 199 14.57 -20.33 3.61
N LEU A 200 13.96 -19.19 3.29
CA LEU A 200 13.58 -18.16 4.26
C LEU A 200 12.11 -18.33 4.63
N ARG A 201 11.82 -18.58 5.91
CA ARG A 201 10.45 -18.72 6.43
C ARG A 201 10.11 -17.59 7.38
N THR A 202 8.97 -16.95 7.19
CA THR A 202 8.41 -15.99 8.13
C THR A 202 7.35 -16.66 9.00
N GLN A 203 7.28 -16.24 10.24
CA GLN A 203 6.25 -16.62 11.20
C GLN A 203 5.48 -15.37 11.64
N PRO A 204 4.28 -15.52 12.22
CA PRO A 204 3.60 -14.38 12.84
C PRO A 204 4.55 -13.67 13.80
N PRO A 205 4.69 -12.34 13.70
CA PRO A 205 5.65 -11.62 14.52
C PRO A 205 5.25 -11.68 15.99
N GLY A 206 6.24 -11.56 16.88
CA GLY A 206 6.00 -11.49 18.33
C GLY A 206 5.39 -10.16 18.78
N LEU A 207 5.51 -9.11 17.96
CA LEU A 207 4.90 -7.80 18.17
C LEU A 207 4.25 -7.33 16.86
N GLY A 208 3.01 -6.84 16.94
CA GLY A 208 2.23 -6.43 15.77
C GLY A 208 1.71 -7.61 14.93
N PHE A 209 1.28 -7.32 13.70
CA PHE A 209 0.83 -8.33 12.73
C PHE A 209 1.76 -8.49 11.53
N TRP A 210 2.61 -7.50 11.28
CA TRP A 210 3.31 -7.33 10.02
C TRP A 210 4.79 -7.62 10.17
N ASN A 211 5.30 -8.59 9.42
CA ASN A 211 6.72 -8.63 9.09
C ASN A 211 6.97 -7.69 7.91
N VAL A 212 8.00 -6.86 8.00
CA VAL A 212 8.45 -5.97 6.93
C VAL A 212 9.78 -6.47 6.41
N LEU A 213 9.76 -7.20 5.30
CA LEU A 213 10.96 -7.76 4.67
C LEU A 213 11.46 -6.83 3.57
N CYS A 214 12.56 -6.13 3.86
CA CYS A 214 13.27 -5.33 2.87
C CYS A 214 14.31 -6.21 2.16
N VAL A 215 14.51 -5.95 0.87
CA VAL A 215 15.44 -6.70 0.02
C VAL A 215 16.38 -5.69 -0.64
N GLN A 216 17.65 -6.02 -0.78
CA GLN A 216 18.61 -5.13 -1.45
C GLN A 216 18.17 -4.88 -2.90
N GLY A 217 18.21 -3.61 -3.30
CA GLY A 217 17.64 -3.11 -4.54
C GLY A 217 16.13 -2.83 -4.51
N GLY A 218 15.39 -3.42 -3.56
CA GLY A 218 13.92 -3.36 -3.50
C GLY A 218 13.22 -4.26 -4.51
N VAL A 219 11.94 -4.54 -4.26
CA VAL A 219 11.11 -5.36 -5.13
C VAL A 219 10.79 -4.62 -6.43
N ASP A 220 11.17 -5.22 -7.56
CA ASP A 220 11.01 -4.65 -8.90
C ASP A 220 9.67 -5.05 -9.50
N VAL A 221 8.68 -4.19 -9.26
CA VAL A 221 7.36 -4.23 -9.90
C VAL A 221 7.07 -2.90 -10.59
N PRO A 222 6.16 -2.85 -11.58
CA PRO A 222 5.80 -1.61 -12.24
C PRO A 222 5.30 -0.55 -11.26
N GLU A 223 5.73 0.69 -11.47
CA GLU A 223 5.14 1.83 -10.76
C GLU A 223 3.77 2.15 -11.34
N MET A 224 2.83 2.47 -10.44
CA MET A 224 1.54 3.03 -10.78
C MET A 224 1.33 4.26 -9.92
N MET A 225 1.03 5.41 -10.55
CA MET A 225 0.86 6.68 -9.85
C MET A 225 2.06 7.03 -8.95
N GLY A 226 3.27 6.76 -9.44
CA GLY A 226 4.52 7.07 -8.74
C GLY A 226 4.88 6.14 -7.57
N SER A 227 4.17 5.04 -7.35
CA SER A 227 4.56 4.05 -6.32
C SER A 227 4.39 2.61 -6.78
N ARG A 228 5.07 1.70 -6.07
CA ARG A 228 4.98 0.24 -6.22
C ARG A 228 4.03 -0.41 -5.22
N SER A 229 3.42 0.35 -4.32
CA SER A 229 2.51 -0.20 -3.31
C SER A 229 1.23 -0.80 -3.89
N THR A 230 0.91 -2.01 -3.47
CA THR A 230 -0.39 -2.66 -3.73
C THR A 230 -1.53 -1.84 -3.12
N CYS A 231 -2.64 -1.68 -3.85
CA CYS A 231 -3.93 -1.23 -3.32
C CYS A 231 -4.91 -2.39 -3.47
N LEU A 232 -5.13 -3.16 -2.39
CA LEU A 232 -5.97 -4.36 -2.46
C LEU A 232 -7.43 -4.04 -2.75
N VAL A 233 -7.97 -2.98 -2.15
CA VAL A 233 -9.37 -2.58 -2.32
C VAL A 233 -9.71 -2.27 -3.77
N ALA A 234 -8.76 -1.66 -4.51
CA ALA A 234 -8.95 -1.27 -5.90
C ALA A 234 -8.28 -2.21 -6.91
N GLY A 235 -7.56 -3.24 -6.44
CA GLY A 235 -6.96 -4.27 -7.29
C GLY A 235 -5.82 -3.80 -8.21
N PHE A 236 -4.99 -2.84 -7.78
CA PHE A 236 -3.89 -2.32 -8.60
C PHE A 236 -2.58 -2.12 -7.82
N GLY A 237 -1.47 -1.89 -8.54
CA GLY A 237 -0.14 -1.69 -7.96
C GLY A 237 0.49 -2.98 -7.43
N GLY A 238 1.74 -2.92 -6.96
CA GLY A 238 2.44 -4.11 -6.47
C GLY A 238 2.55 -5.23 -7.49
N LEU A 239 2.47 -6.47 -7.02
CA LEU A 239 2.43 -7.64 -7.88
C LEU A 239 0.99 -7.90 -8.35
N GLN A 240 0.67 -7.38 -9.54
CA GLN A 240 -0.63 -7.59 -10.21
C GLN A 240 -1.86 -7.12 -9.40
N GLY A 241 -1.70 -6.15 -8.48
CA GLY A 241 -2.80 -5.60 -7.71
C GLY A 241 -3.37 -6.52 -6.62
N ARG A 242 -2.66 -7.58 -6.26
CA ARG A 242 -3.15 -8.63 -5.35
C ARG A 242 -2.14 -8.99 -4.27
N ALA A 243 -2.59 -9.82 -3.33
CA ALA A 243 -1.70 -10.48 -2.38
C ALA A 243 -0.82 -11.54 -3.07
N LEU A 244 0.34 -11.82 -2.46
CA LEU A 244 1.26 -12.87 -2.86
C LEU A 244 0.61 -14.24 -2.77
N GLN A 245 0.92 -15.10 -3.74
CA GLN A 245 0.42 -16.46 -3.87
C GLN A 245 1.59 -17.43 -4.07
N VAL A 246 1.34 -18.71 -3.79
CA VAL A 246 2.32 -19.77 -4.07
C VAL A 246 2.63 -19.81 -5.56
N GLY A 247 3.92 -19.87 -5.89
CA GLY A 247 4.40 -19.84 -7.26
C GLY A 247 4.80 -18.46 -7.75
N ASP A 248 4.46 -17.38 -7.04
CA ASP A 248 4.89 -16.04 -7.40
C ASP A 248 6.42 -15.91 -7.34
N GLU A 249 6.97 -15.19 -8.32
CA GLU A 249 8.39 -14.92 -8.45
C GLU A 249 8.65 -13.44 -8.21
N LEU A 250 9.56 -13.15 -7.29
CA LEU A 250 9.94 -11.80 -6.89
C LEU A 250 11.29 -11.44 -7.48
N HIS A 251 11.29 -10.37 -8.25
CA HIS A 251 12.45 -9.81 -8.92
C HIS A 251 12.90 -8.59 -8.13
N PHE A 252 14.21 -8.37 -8.01
CA PHE A 252 14.76 -7.21 -7.30
C PHE A 252 15.51 -6.29 -8.25
N ALA A 253 15.46 -4.99 -7.98
CA ALA A 253 16.20 -4.04 -8.78
C ALA A 253 17.71 -4.20 -8.52
N ARG A 254 18.55 -3.89 -9.50
CA ARG A 254 20.01 -3.97 -9.34
C ARG A 254 20.66 -2.65 -8.93
N LYS A 255 19.85 -1.67 -8.48
CA LYS A 255 20.32 -0.33 -8.12
C LYS A 255 20.36 -0.18 -6.60
N PHE A 256 21.56 -0.33 -6.05
CA PHE A 256 21.86 -0.07 -4.65
C PHE A 256 23.29 0.47 -4.55
N THR A 257 23.57 1.22 -3.48
CA THR A 257 24.91 1.65 -3.11
C THR A 257 25.55 0.63 -2.18
N THR A 258 26.61 0.99 -1.46
CA THR A 258 27.18 0.13 -0.43
C THR A 258 26.14 -0.24 0.63
N SER A 259 25.94 -1.53 0.83
CA SER A 259 25.20 -2.10 1.97
C SER A 259 26.15 -2.44 3.10
N ILE A 260 25.60 -2.51 4.31
CA ILE A 260 26.32 -3.12 5.44
C ILE A 260 26.60 -4.61 5.11
N ARG A 261 27.74 -5.13 5.57
CA ARG A 261 28.07 -6.56 5.48
C ARG A 261 26.97 -7.43 6.11
N HIS A 262 26.67 -8.57 5.51
CA HIS A 262 25.78 -9.57 6.10
C HIS A 262 26.29 -10.00 7.48
N GLY A 263 25.37 -10.34 8.38
CA GLY A 263 25.66 -10.71 9.77
C GLY A 263 25.61 -9.53 10.74
N VAL A 264 25.84 -8.29 10.29
CA VAL A 264 25.71 -7.09 11.13
C VAL A 264 24.24 -6.88 11.51
N ARG A 265 24.01 -6.51 12.77
CA ARG A 265 22.68 -6.29 13.34
C ARG A 265 22.49 -4.84 13.75
N LEU A 266 21.37 -4.27 13.32
CA LEU A 266 20.90 -2.96 13.72
C LEU A 266 20.05 -3.05 14.98
N ALA A 267 20.18 -2.06 15.85
CA ALA A 267 19.20 -1.84 16.90
C ALA A 267 17.94 -1.24 16.27
N MET A 268 16.96 -2.07 15.89
CA MET A 268 15.73 -1.54 15.29
C MET A 268 14.90 -0.75 16.31
N PRO A 269 14.17 0.30 15.89
CA PRO A 269 13.28 1.05 16.77
C PRO A 269 12.23 0.16 17.43
N LEU A 270 11.88 0.48 18.66
CA LEU A 270 10.86 -0.21 19.44
C LEU A 270 9.79 0.79 19.89
N ALA A 271 8.52 0.48 19.67
CA ALA A 271 7.42 1.40 19.96
C ALA A 271 7.10 1.55 21.45
N ARG A 272 7.38 0.52 22.25
CA ARG A 272 7.09 0.43 23.69
C ARG A 272 8.05 -0.55 24.37
N THR A 273 8.08 -0.62 25.69
CA THR A 273 8.86 -1.67 26.37
C THR A 273 8.33 -3.05 25.98
N GLU A 274 9.21 -4.05 25.83
CA GLU A 274 8.86 -5.39 25.31
C GLU A 274 7.81 -6.12 26.17
N HIS A 275 7.62 -5.69 27.42
CA HIS A 275 6.64 -6.24 28.36
C HIS A 275 5.33 -5.44 28.47
N SER A 276 5.21 -4.30 27.77
CA SER A 276 3.96 -3.52 27.81
C SER A 276 2.98 -4.02 26.76
N ALA A 277 1.79 -4.45 27.20
CA ALA A 277 0.65 -4.73 26.32
C ALA A 277 -0.12 -3.45 25.90
N CYS A 278 0.28 -2.29 26.44
CA CYS A 278 -0.32 -1.00 26.12
C CYS A 278 0.67 -0.12 25.35
N LEU A 279 0.23 0.39 24.20
CA LEU A 279 0.96 1.32 23.37
C LEU A 279 0.48 2.76 23.63
N VAL A 280 1.38 3.60 24.15
CA VAL A 280 1.09 5.02 24.39
C VAL A 280 1.30 5.82 23.11
N LEU A 281 0.28 6.55 22.68
CA LEU A 281 0.29 7.38 21.48
C LEU A 281 -0.03 8.84 21.81
N HIS A 282 0.72 9.76 21.22
CA HIS A 282 0.44 11.18 21.33
C HIS A 282 -0.58 11.61 20.28
N VAL A 283 -1.57 12.38 20.73
CA VAL A 283 -2.71 12.82 19.91
C VAL A 283 -2.90 14.32 20.05
N LEU A 284 -2.98 15.01 18.93
CA LEU A 284 -3.53 16.37 18.90
C LEU A 284 -5.06 16.28 18.94
N PRO A 285 -5.74 17.08 19.77
CA PRO A 285 -7.20 17.11 19.78
C PRO A 285 -7.71 17.54 18.40
N GLY A 286 -8.67 16.80 17.88
CA GLY A 286 -9.28 17.09 16.59
C GLY A 286 -10.32 18.21 16.68
N PRO A 287 -10.83 18.70 15.54
CA PRO A 287 -11.80 19.79 15.52
C PRO A 287 -13.07 19.48 16.32
N GLU A 288 -13.53 18.23 16.31
CA GLU A 288 -14.73 17.79 17.02
C GLU A 288 -14.42 17.16 18.39
N PHE A 289 -13.20 17.32 18.93
CA PHE A 289 -12.86 16.76 20.24
C PHE A 289 -13.75 17.32 21.36
N PHE A 290 -14.01 18.64 21.36
CA PHE A 290 -14.83 19.29 22.39
C PHE A 290 -16.33 19.03 22.24
N GLU A 291 -16.75 18.36 21.16
CA GLU A 291 -18.11 17.85 20.98
C GLU A 291 -18.33 16.54 21.73
N LEU A 292 -17.28 15.87 22.20
CA LEU A 292 -17.39 14.78 23.16
C LEU A 292 -18.02 15.30 24.46
N SER A 293 -18.88 14.47 25.08
CA SER A 293 -19.34 14.72 26.46
C SER A 293 -18.14 14.86 27.40
N GLU A 294 -18.28 15.62 28.48
CA GLU A 294 -17.16 15.83 29.44
C GLU A 294 -16.62 14.50 29.98
N ASN A 295 -17.53 13.56 30.27
CA ASN A 295 -17.17 12.19 30.64
C ASN A 295 -16.37 11.48 29.53
N SER A 296 -16.75 11.65 28.26
CA SER A 296 -16.03 11.03 27.14
C SER A 296 -14.67 11.67 26.87
N GLN A 297 -14.50 12.97 27.11
CA GLN A 297 -13.18 13.60 27.06
C GLN A 297 -12.26 13.04 28.16
N HIS A 298 -12.79 12.84 29.36
CA HIS A 298 -12.07 12.19 30.46
C HIS A 298 -11.72 10.74 30.10
N LEU A 299 -12.70 9.95 29.69
CA LEU A 299 -12.51 8.55 29.27
C LEU A 299 -11.49 8.43 28.14
N PHE A 300 -11.54 9.32 27.13
CA PHE A 300 -10.58 9.33 26.03
C PHE A 300 -9.12 9.41 26.50
N THR A 301 -8.82 10.04 27.63
CA THR A 301 -7.43 10.17 28.11
C THR A 301 -7.05 9.19 29.21
N ARG A 302 -8.03 8.50 29.80
CA ARG A 302 -7.83 7.68 30.99
C ARG A 302 -7.98 6.19 30.73
N GLN A 303 -8.97 5.80 29.94
CA GLN A 303 -9.19 4.40 29.64
C GLN A 303 -8.21 3.91 28.57
N HIS A 304 -8.04 2.60 28.51
CA HIS A 304 -7.36 1.95 27.40
C HIS A 304 -8.36 1.52 26.33
N PHE A 305 -7.87 1.37 25.10
CA PHE A 305 -8.67 0.90 23.98
C PHE A 305 -7.99 -0.32 23.36
N SER A 306 -8.63 -1.49 23.41
CA SER A 306 -8.12 -2.71 22.79
C SER A 306 -8.25 -2.66 21.27
N LEU A 307 -7.32 -3.31 20.57
CA LEU A 307 -7.44 -3.46 19.14
C LEU A 307 -8.55 -4.46 18.79
N GLY A 308 -9.57 -3.97 18.10
CA GLY A 308 -10.71 -4.78 17.65
C GLY A 308 -10.34 -5.68 16.47
N THR A 309 -11.04 -6.81 16.37
CA THR A 309 -10.79 -7.88 15.38
C THR A 309 -11.05 -7.45 13.93
N GLN A 310 -11.85 -6.42 13.70
CA GLN A 310 -12.16 -5.85 12.38
C GLN A 310 -11.14 -4.80 11.90
N SER A 311 -9.96 -4.74 12.53
CA SER A 311 -8.89 -3.82 12.16
C SER A 311 -8.16 -4.27 10.90
N SER A 312 -7.77 -3.31 10.06
CA SER A 312 -7.06 -3.56 8.81
C SER A 312 -6.14 -2.39 8.46
N ARG A 313 -5.49 -2.47 7.29
CA ARG A 313 -4.66 -1.38 6.75
C ARG A 313 -5.45 -0.12 6.39
N MET A 314 -6.77 -0.20 6.31
CA MET A 314 -7.65 0.97 6.16
C MET A 314 -7.77 1.75 7.46
N GLY A 315 -7.87 1.03 8.58
CA GLY A 315 -7.96 1.66 9.89
C GLY A 315 -8.02 0.64 11.01
N TYR A 316 -7.46 1.03 12.14
CA TYR A 316 -7.53 0.27 13.38
C TYR A 316 -8.77 0.68 14.15
N ARG A 317 -9.66 -0.29 14.34
CA ARG A 317 -10.88 -0.12 15.12
C ARG A 317 -10.55 -0.45 16.56
N LEU A 318 -10.80 0.49 17.44
CA LEU A 318 -10.40 0.41 18.83
C LEU A 318 -11.64 0.26 19.70
N GLU A 319 -11.62 -0.72 20.57
CA GLU A 319 -12.71 -1.04 21.49
C GLU A 319 -12.37 -0.46 22.86
N ALA A 320 -13.17 0.49 23.30
CA ALA A 320 -13.09 1.09 24.63
C ALA A 320 -13.28 0.00 25.70
N LEU A 321 -12.30 -0.12 26.61
CA LEU A 321 -12.32 -1.17 27.63
C LEU A 321 -13.30 -0.88 28.78
N GLU A 322 -13.62 0.39 29.04
CA GLU A 322 -14.55 0.79 30.09
C GLU A 322 -15.92 1.13 29.51
N SER A 323 -15.99 2.11 28.61
CA SER A 323 -17.25 2.55 28.02
C SER A 323 -17.04 3.26 26.68
N PRO A 324 -17.93 3.05 25.68
CA PRO A 324 -17.92 3.79 24.44
C PRO A 324 -18.00 5.30 24.67
N LEU A 325 -17.35 6.06 23.77
CA LEU A 325 -17.39 7.51 23.83
C LEU A 325 -18.71 8.03 23.26
N SER A 326 -19.19 9.14 23.82
CA SER A 326 -20.41 9.82 23.41
C SER A 326 -20.16 11.29 23.12
N LEU A 327 -20.92 11.82 22.16
CA LEU A 327 -20.98 13.24 21.84
C LEU A 327 -22.04 13.92 22.73
N LYS A 328 -21.90 15.23 22.93
CA LYS A 328 -22.87 16.08 23.63
C LYS A 328 -24.20 16.16 22.89
N HIS A 329 -24.15 16.08 21.57
CA HIS A 329 -25.30 16.09 20.67
C HIS A 329 -24.96 15.28 19.41
N GLU A 330 -25.97 14.92 18.62
CA GLU A 330 -25.76 14.28 17.32
C GLU A 330 -25.01 15.23 16.37
N VAL A 331 -23.87 14.78 15.86
CA VAL A 331 -23.05 15.53 14.90
C VAL A 331 -23.19 14.88 13.53
N SER A 332 -23.84 15.59 12.61
CA SER A 332 -23.89 15.22 11.19
C SER A 332 -22.90 16.07 10.40
N LEU A 333 -21.78 15.46 9.98
CA LEU A 333 -20.78 16.17 9.17
C LEU A 333 -20.98 15.89 7.68
N ARG A 334 -20.80 16.93 6.86
CA ARG A 334 -20.57 16.75 5.43
C ARG A 334 -19.27 15.98 5.22
N SER A 335 -19.19 15.25 4.10
CA SER A 335 -17.97 14.59 3.69
C SER A 335 -16.82 15.59 3.59
N HIS A 336 -15.71 15.28 4.24
CA HIS A 336 -14.52 16.10 4.32
C HIS A 336 -13.28 15.24 4.07
N ALA A 337 -12.17 15.88 3.70
CA ALA A 337 -10.91 15.20 3.50
C ALA A 337 -10.40 14.59 4.82
N VAL A 338 -9.86 13.37 4.73
CA VAL A 338 -9.26 12.66 5.86
C VAL A 338 -7.86 12.19 5.50
N HIS A 339 -7.05 11.85 6.50
CA HIS A 339 -5.67 11.41 6.31
C HIS A 339 -5.28 10.33 7.34
N PRO A 340 -4.22 9.55 7.07
CA PRO A 340 -3.68 8.61 8.05
C PRO A 340 -3.32 9.29 9.36
N GLY A 341 -3.62 8.64 10.49
CA GLY A 341 -3.47 9.16 11.85
C GLY A 341 -4.71 9.82 12.42
N LEU A 342 -5.67 10.23 11.58
CA LEU A 342 -6.93 10.81 12.06
C LEU A 342 -7.73 9.77 12.87
N VAL A 343 -8.24 10.18 14.03
CA VAL A 343 -9.07 9.38 14.91
C VAL A 343 -10.52 9.79 14.72
N GLN A 344 -11.29 8.94 14.06
CA GLN A 344 -12.72 9.16 13.82
C GLN A 344 -13.57 8.47 14.87
N LEU A 345 -14.73 9.05 15.18
CA LEU A 345 -15.73 8.47 16.08
C LEU A 345 -17.03 8.16 15.33
N PRO A 346 -17.26 6.91 14.92
CA PRO A 346 -18.54 6.46 14.41
C PRO A 346 -19.65 6.46 15.49
N PRO A 347 -20.93 6.30 15.11
CA PRO A 347 -22.06 6.25 16.06
C PRO A 347 -21.97 5.15 17.14
N SER A 348 -21.16 4.11 16.92
CA SER A 348 -20.90 3.07 17.93
C SER A 348 -20.14 3.58 19.16
N GLY A 349 -19.55 4.78 19.11
CA GLY A 349 -18.70 5.31 20.17
C GLY A 349 -17.31 4.68 20.26
N GLN A 350 -16.96 3.82 19.29
CA GLN A 350 -15.69 3.10 19.23
C GLN A 350 -14.71 3.79 18.27
N PRO A 351 -13.59 4.36 18.75
CA PRO A 351 -12.67 5.12 17.89
C PRO A 351 -12.07 4.29 16.76
N VAL A 352 -11.85 4.92 15.61
CA VAL A 352 -11.14 4.32 14.47
C VAL A 352 -9.96 5.21 14.08
N VAL A 353 -8.74 4.68 14.17
CA VAL A 353 -7.53 5.37 13.66
C VAL A 353 -7.37 5.03 12.18
N LEU A 354 -7.44 6.03 11.32
CA LEU A 354 -7.25 5.86 9.88
C LEU A 354 -5.79 5.55 9.56
N LEU A 355 -5.56 4.61 8.65
CA LEU A 355 -4.23 4.15 8.25
C LEU A 355 -3.98 4.37 6.76
N CYS A 356 -2.88 3.81 6.25
CA CYS A 356 -2.36 4.08 4.91
C CYS A 356 -3.34 3.79 3.75
N GLU A 357 -4.28 2.85 3.92
CA GLU A 357 -5.30 2.50 2.92
C GLU A 357 -6.69 3.07 3.25
N ALA A 358 -6.77 4.03 4.17
CA ALA A 358 -8.02 4.70 4.49
C ALA A 358 -8.66 5.36 3.26
N GLN A 359 -9.98 5.48 3.29
CA GLN A 359 -10.72 6.35 2.39
C GLN A 359 -10.15 7.77 2.43
N VAL A 360 -10.24 8.51 1.32
CA VAL A 360 -9.72 9.91 1.25
C VAL A 360 -10.69 10.95 1.79
N THR A 361 -11.98 10.59 1.90
CA THR A 361 -13.03 11.43 2.47
C THR A 361 -13.87 10.66 3.47
N GLY A 362 -14.32 11.30 4.55
CA GLY A 362 -15.21 10.70 5.54
C GLY A 362 -16.20 11.71 6.09
N GLY A 363 -17.23 11.23 6.79
CA GLY A 363 -18.29 12.04 7.41
C GLY A 363 -18.40 11.87 8.92
N TYR A 364 -17.44 11.19 9.56
CA TYR A 364 -17.46 10.98 11.01
C TYR A 364 -16.70 12.08 11.75
N PRO A 365 -17.15 12.46 12.97
CA PRO A 365 -16.43 13.37 13.86
C PRO A 365 -14.96 12.98 14.05
N ARG A 366 -14.07 13.97 13.98
CA ARG A 366 -12.63 13.79 14.12
C ARG A 366 -12.22 14.26 15.51
N ILE A 367 -12.12 13.29 16.42
CA ILE A 367 -11.83 13.57 17.83
C ILE A 367 -10.33 13.72 18.10
N GLY A 368 -9.47 13.30 17.18
CA GLY A 368 -8.02 13.45 17.35
C GLY A 368 -7.23 13.19 16.09
N SER A 369 -5.94 13.49 16.13
CA SER A 369 -4.96 12.99 15.17
C SER A 369 -3.73 12.48 15.90
N VAL A 370 -3.39 11.21 15.68
CA VAL A 370 -2.10 10.62 16.09
C VAL A 370 -0.98 11.38 15.39
N LEU A 371 0.07 11.71 16.13
CA LEU A 371 1.23 12.40 15.56
C LEU A 371 1.94 11.53 14.51
N SER A 372 2.48 12.16 13.47
CA SER A 372 3.29 11.50 12.44
C SER A 372 4.47 10.70 13.02
N CYS A 373 5.13 11.22 14.05
CA CYS A 373 6.24 10.54 14.74
C CYS A 373 5.82 9.29 15.53
N ASP A 374 4.52 9.11 15.77
CA ASP A 374 3.94 7.98 16.51
C ASP A 374 3.19 7.01 15.59
N LEU A 375 2.80 7.42 14.38
CA LEU A 375 1.95 6.62 13.50
C LEU A 375 2.54 5.24 13.17
N TRP A 376 3.84 5.15 12.93
CA TRP A 376 4.55 3.89 12.66
C TRP A 376 4.41 2.88 13.80
N LYS A 377 4.23 3.35 15.04
CA LYS A 377 4.10 2.50 16.23
C LYS A 377 2.85 1.63 16.19
N LEU A 378 1.78 2.08 15.53
CA LEU A 378 0.55 1.30 15.36
C LEU A 378 0.81 -0.02 14.64
N SER A 379 1.79 -0.09 13.74
CA SER A 379 2.16 -1.36 13.08
C SER A 379 2.59 -2.46 14.07
N GLN A 380 3.06 -2.06 15.26
CA GLN A 380 3.51 -2.94 16.34
C GLN A 380 2.40 -3.28 17.33
N LEU A 381 1.16 -2.86 17.10
CA LEU A 381 0.00 -3.26 17.88
C LEU A 381 -0.57 -4.57 17.32
N GLY A 382 -0.62 -5.60 18.16
CA GLY A 382 -1.11 -6.95 17.88
C GLY A 382 -2.49 -7.23 18.50
N GLY A 383 -2.99 -8.45 18.29
CA GLY A 383 -4.29 -8.86 18.82
C GLY A 383 -4.28 -8.97 20.35
N GLY A 384 -5.33 -8.45 21.00
CA GLY A 384 -5.44 -8.41 22.46
C GLY A 384 -4.61 -7.31 23.14
N GLU A 385 -3.82 -6.55 22.38
CA GLU A 385 -3.10 -5.39 22.89
C GLU A 385 -3.99 -4.14 22.85
N SER A 386 -3.56 -3.12 23.58
CA SER A 386 -4.32 -1.88 23.75
C SER A 386 -3.50 -0.64 23.46
N VAL A 387 -4.18 0.48 23.26
CA VAL A 387 -3.59 1.80 23.18
C VAL A 387 -4.10 2.69 24.31
N SER A 388 -3.27 3.65 24.69
CA SER A 388 -3.67 4.77 25.53
C SER A 388 -3.19 6.08 24.90
N TRP A 389 -3.88 7.16 25.24
CA TRP A 389 -3.70 8.45 24.57
C TRP A 389 -3.07 9.47 25.50
N VAL A 390 -2.10 10.21 24.96
CA VAL A 390 -1.57 11.42 25.60
C VAL A 390 -1.97 12.60 24.72
N LEU A 391 -2.90 13.42 25.20
CA LEU A 391 -3.23 14.67 24.54
C LEU A 391 -2.04 15.62 24.62
N VAL A 392 -1.71 16.22 23.49
CA VAL A 392 -0.65 17.22 23.37
C VAL A 392 -1.19 18.47 22.70
N ASN A 393 -0.54 19.60 22.97
CA ASN A 393 -0.72 20.82 22.18
C ASN A 393 0.28 20.88 21.01
N GLU A 394 0.12 21.87 20.14
CA GLU A 394 0.97 22.04 18.95
C GLU A 394 2.46 22.17 19.28
N GLN A 395 2.81 22.91 20.33
CA GLN A 395 4.21 23.10 20.73
C GLN A 395 4.85 21.78 21.21
N GLN A 396 4.11 20.99 21.99
CA GLN A 396 4.53 19.66 22.41
C GLN A 396 4.67 18.71 21.21
N ALA A 397 3.73 18.73 20.27
CA ALA A 397 3.78 17.94 19.05
C ALA A 397 5.03 18.26 18.21
N GLN A 398 5.34 19.54 18.03
CA GLN A 398 6.57 19.97 17.32
C GLN A 398 7.84 19.48 18.01
N ARG A 399 7.92 19.54 19.35
CA ARG A 399 9.07 19.02 20.11
C ARG A 399 9.22 17.50 19.95
N LEU A 400 8.11 16.75 19.97
CA LEU A 400 8.10 15.30 19.77
C LEU A 400 8.56 14.93 18.36
N GLN A 401 8.09 15.66 17.35
CA GLN A 401 8.51 15.49 15.96
C GLN A 401 10.02 15.79 15.78
N ALA A 402 10.52 16.89 16.35
CA ALA A 402 11.94 17.23 16.31
C ALA A 402 12.82 16.17 17.00
N ARG A 403 12.36 15.60 18.12
CA ARG A 403 13.03 14.49 18.80
C ARG A 403 13.08 13.24 17.93
N HIS A 404 11.97 12.89 17.29
CA HIS A 404 11.92 11.76 16.36
C HIS A 404 12.89 11.92 15.18
N GLU A 405 13.01 13.13 14.64
CA GLU A 405 13.98 13.44 13.58
C GLU A 405 15.44 13.33 14.05
N LEU A 406 15.74 13.75 15.28
CA LEU A 406 17.05 13.56 15.88
C LEU A 406 17.38 12.07 16.06
N ASP A 407 16.43 11.28 16.55
CA ASP A 407 16.60 9.83 16.70
C ASP A 407 16.80 9.16 15.33
N ARG A 408 16.05 9.56 14.30
CA ARG A 408 16.27 9.11 12.93
C ARG A 408 17.69 9.42 12.46
N LYS A 409 18.19 10.65 12.66
CA LYS A 409 19.57 11.03 12.27
C LYS A 409 20.62 10.19 13.00
N ARG A 410 20.41 9.88 14.28
CA ARG A 410 21.32 8.99 15.06
C ARG A 410 21.39 7.59 14.45
N TYR A 411 20.25 6.99 14.11
CA TYR A 411 20.23 5.70 13.42
C TYR A 411 20.92 5.75 12.06
N GLN A 412 20.68 6.81 11.28
CA GLN A 412 21.33 6.99 9.99
C GLN A 412 22.85 7.08 10.12
N GLN A 413 23.35 7.88 11.07
CA GLN A 413 24.79 7.99 11.33
C GLN A 413 25.41 6.65 11.75
N ALA A 414 24.74 5.89 12.62
CA ALA A 414 25.20 4.56 13.02
C ALA A 414 25.25 3.58 11.84
N ILE A 415 24.25 3.61 10.95
CA ILE A 415 24.20 2.80 9.73
C ILE A 415 25.35 3.18 8.78
N GLU A 416 25.54 4.47 8.51
CA GLU A 416 26.60 4.95 7.63
C GLU A 416 28.00 4.65 8.18
N TYR A 417 28.20 4.79 9.50
CA TYR A 417 29.44 4.38 10.15
C TYR A 417 29.74 2.88 9.94
N ASN A 418 28.74 2.02 10.12
CA ASN A 418 28.88 0.57 9.90
C ASN A 418 29.15 0.20 8.43
N LYS A 419 28.65 0.99 7.47
CA LYS A 419 29.02 0.81 6.05
C LYS A 419 30.47 1.20 5.80
N ALA A 420 30.95 2.30 6.39
CA ALA A 420 32.31 2.77 6.19
C ALA A 420 33.36 1.82 6.80
N THR A 421 33.10 1.29 8.00
CA THR A 421 34.05 0.40 8.71
C THR A 421 34.13 -1.00 8.12
N THR A 422 33.14 -1.42 7.34
CA THR A 422 33.15 -2.71 6.63
C THR A 422 33.99 -2.68 5.33
N HIS A 423 34.62 -1.55 5.01
CA HIS A 423 35.57 -1.37 3.91
C HIS A 423 37.05 -1.43 4.31
N VAL A 424 37.36 -1.68 5.59
CA VAL A 424 38.75 -1.86 6.04
C VAL A 424 39.00 -3.36 6.18
N ASP A 425 39.94 -3.85 5.36
CA ASP A 425 40.25 -5.25 5.04
C ASP A 425 40.46 -6.19 6.23
#